data_AF-A0A2D5VK65-F1
#
_entry.id   AF-A0A2D5VK65-F1
#
_cell.length_a   1.000
_cell.length_b   1.000
_cell.length_c   1.000
_cell.angle_alpha   90.00
_cell.angle_beta   90.00
_cell.angle_gamma   90.00
#
_symmetry.space_group_name_H-M   'P 1'
#
loop_
_entity.id
_entity.type
_entity.pdbx_description
1 polymer ?
#
loop_
_entity_poly.entity_id
_entity_poly.type
_entity_poly.pdbx_seq_one_letter_code
_entity_poly.pdbx_strand_id
1 'polypeptide(L)'
;MLPEEVVYLSCNHTGKSMKKSIIINGVSYPSYTAAAKSLGINRSTLVSRVKAANGGPVSVAAPSEENVVIDGQAFPNITAAATALGLPRATLQNRLDAGWSGSKVASKKSYQNRSKQIRIGSKLFPSIKAMLSTLSLHERRYGELKRDGLSPQQVVEKMMVRQGVTPRYHVEVAGRHFANIGEALDYFGISFLTYFDEKMKGGEPVDVVSRIIDAETTYREAA
;
A
#
# COMPACT_ATOMS: atom_id res chain seq x y z
N MET A 1 -36.98 -25.89 -30.93
CA MET A 1 -35.58 -25.43 -30.77
C MET A 1 -35.44 -24.97 -29.33
N LEU A 2 -34.36 -25.35 -28.65
CA LEU A 2 -34.10 -25.31 -27.19
C LEU A 2 -34.60 -26.57 -26.44
N PRO A 3 -33.97 -27.00 -25.31
CA PRO A 3 -33.20 -26.19 -24.33
C PRO A 3 -31.91 -26.87 -23.78
N GLU A 4 -31.09 -26.22 -22.94
CA GLU A 4 -30.74 -26.60 -21.53
C GLU A 4 -29.22 -26.31 -21.34
N GLU A 5 -28.60 -25.94 -20.21
CA GLU A 5 -28.95 -25.86 -18.79
C GLU A 5 -27.87 -25.00 -18.10
N VAL A 6 -28.25 -24.01 -17.29
CA VAL A 6 -27.32 -23.31 -16.38
C VAL A 6 -27.22 -24.15 -15.11
N VAL A 7 -26.07 -24.78 -14.87
CA VAL A 7 -25.89 -25.70 -13.74
C VAL A 7 -25.83 -24.93 -12.42
N TYR A 8 -26.90 -25.03 -11.63
CA TYR A 8 -26.98 -24.56 -10.24
C TYR A 8 -26.12 -25.43 -9.30
N LEU A 9 -25.40 -24.79 -8.38
CA LEU A 9 -24.75 -25.44 -7.23
C LEU A 9 -25.83 -25.91 -6.25
N SER A 10 -26.30 -27.16 -6.40
CA SER A 10 -27.09 -27.86 -5.39
C SER A 10 -26.17 -28.71 -4.52
N CYS A 11 -26.12 -28.42 -3.22
CA CYS A 11 -25.49 -29.28 -2.21
C CYS A 11 -26.54 -30.22 -1.62
N ASN A 12 -26.46 -31.53 -1.91
CA ASN A 12 -27.25 -32.55 -1.21
C ASN A 12 -26.43 -33.26 -0.13
N HIS A 13 -27.08 -33.46 1.03
CA HIS A 13 -26.57 -33.82 2.35
C HIS A 13 -26.13 -35.29 2.53
N THR A 14 -25.48 -35.91 1.54
CA THR A 14 -24.89 -37.27 1.72
C THR A 14 -23.38 -37.22 1.52
N GLY A 15 -22.63 -37.42 2.61
CA GLY A 15 -21.18 -37.25 2.73
C GLY A 15 -20.31 -38.20 1.89
N LYS A 16 -20.45 -38.17 0.56
CA LYS A 16 -19.52 -38.80 -0.39
C LYS A 16 -19.11 -37.73 -1.40
N SER A 17 -17.95 -37.11 -1.14
CA SER A 17 -17.38 -36.07 -2.00
C SER A 17 -17.20 -36.60 -3.42
N MET A 18 -18.09 -36.22 -4.32
CA MET A 18 -17.97 -36.53 -5.74
C MET A 18 -16.66 -35.95 -6.24
N LYS A 19 -15.79 -36.80 -6.80
CA LYS A 19 -14.50 -36.36 -7.35
C LYS A 19 -14.78 -35.34 -8.44
N LYS A 20 -14.48 -34.06 -8.19
CA LYS A 20 -14.64 -32.99 -9.17
C LYS A 20 -13.78 -33.31 -10.39
N SER A 21 -14.42 -33.67 -11.50
CA SER A 21 -13.77 -33.74 -12.80
C SER A 21 -13.33 -32.34 -13.22
N ILE A 22 -12.24 -32.27 -13.98
CA ILE A 22 -11.67 -31.03 -14.49
C ILE A 22 -11.55 -31.11 -16.00
N ILE A 23 -11.76 -29.99 -16.68
CA ILE A 23 -11.59 -29.89 -18.14
C ILE A 23 -10.31 -29.10 -18.40
N ILE A 24 -9.38 -29.68 -19.14
CA ILE A 24 -8.12 -29.03 -19.55
C ILE A 24 -8.04 -29.11 -21.06
N ASN A 25 -8.00 -27.95 -21.74
CA ASN A 25 -7.94 -27.84 -23.21
C ASN A 25 -9.04 -28.67 -23.92
N GLY A 26 -10.25 -28.69 -23.37
CA GLY A 26 -11.39 -29.43 -23.93
C GLY A 26 -11.46 -30.92 -23.56
N VAL A 27 -10.46 -31.46 -22.85
CA VAL A 27 -10.45 -32.88 -22.41
C VAL A 27 -10.86 -32.98 -20.95
N SER A 28 -11.84 -33.83 -20.65
CA SER A 28 -12.32 -34.09 -19.28
C SER A 28 -11.47 -35.15 -18.59
N TYR A 29 -10.99 -34.83 -17.39
CA TYR A 29 -10.21 -35.72 -16.54
C TYR A 29 -10.88 -35.90 -15.18
N PRO A 30 -10.79 -37.09 -14.57
CA PRO A 30 -11.40 -37.35 -13.26
C PRO A 30 -10.70 -36.64 -12.09
N SER A 31 -9.46 -36.14 -12.29
CA SER A 31 -8.71 -35.37 -11.30
C SER A 31 -7.48 -34.69 -11.91
N TYR A 32 -6.90 -33.72 -11.20
CA TYR A 32 -5.60 -33.13 -11.51
C TYR A 32 -4.48 -34.16 -11.63
N THR A 33 -4.52 -35.22 -10.81
CA THR A 33 -3.48 -36.26 -10.83
C THR A 33 -3.57 -37.11 -12.10
N ALA A 34 -4.79 -37.43 -12.54
CA ALA A 34 -5.01 -38.17 -13.79
C ALA A 34 -4.62 -37.33 -15.01
N ALA A 35 -5.00 -36.05 -15.02
CA ALA A 35 -4.59 -35.11 -16.06
C ALA A 35 -3.07 -34.95 -16.13
N ALA A 36 -2.41 -34.74 -14.98
CA ALA A 36 -0.95 -34.59 -14.88
C ALA A 36 -0.20 -35.80 -15.46
N LYS A 37 -0.64 -37.02 -15.12
CA LYS A 37 -0.09 -38.27 -15.68
C LYS A 37 -0.30 -38.36 -17.19
N SER A 38 -1.51 -38.08 -17.67
CA SER A 38 -1.84 -38.13 -19.10
C SER A 38 -1.05 -37.11 -19.91
N LEU A 39 -0.76 -35.93 -19.35
CA LEU A 39 -0.06 -34.83 -20.01
C LEU A 39 1.46 -34.88 -19.79
N GLY A 40 1.97 -35.80 -18.96
CA GLY A 40 3.39 -35.89 -18.64
C GLY A 40 3.94 -34.70 -17.83
N ILE A 41 3.10 -33.98 -17.12
CA ILE A 41 3.48 -32.77 -16.35
C ILE A 41 3.36 -33.06 -14.86
N ASN A 42 4.24 -32.47 -14.04
CA ASN A 42 4.09 -32.56 -12.59
C ASN A 42 2.72 -31.99 -12.14
N ARG A 43 2.02 -32.70 -11.25
CA ARG A 43 0.72 -32.29 -10.70
C ARG A 43 0.74 -30.86 -10.16
N SER A 44 1.77 -30.46 -9.42
CA SER A 44 1.86 -29.11 -8.84
C SER A 44 1.96 -28.05 -9.93
N THR A 45 2.80 -28.28 -10.93
CA THR A 45 2.96 -27.43 -12.11
C THR A 45 1.64 -27.29 -12.86
N LEU A 46 0.92 -28.39 -13.09
CA LEU A 46 -0.39 -28.37 -13.75
C LEU A 46 -1.41 -27.53 -12.98
N VAL A 47 -1.51 -27.72 -11.66
CA VAL A 47 -2.42 -26.94 -10.80
C VAL A 47 -2.10 -25.44 -10.87
N SER A 48 -0.82 -25.07 -10.79
CA SER A 48 -0.40 -23.67 -10.91
C SER A 48 -0.75 -23.06 -12.27
N ARG A 49 -0.56 -23.81 -13.36
CA ARG A 49 -0.91 -23.36 -14.72
C ARG A 49 -2.41 -23.21 -14.93
N VAL A 50 -3.22 -24.14 -14.40
CA VAL A 50 -4.69 -24.05 -14.46
C VAL A 50 -5.19 -22.82 -13.70
N LYS A 51 -4.61 -22.54 -12.52
CA LYS A 51 -4.93 -21.32 -11.76
C LYS A 51 -4.53 -20.05 -12.51
N ALA A 52 -3.33 -20.02 -13.09
CA ALA A 52 -2.83 -18.89 -13.85
C ALA A 52 -3.64 -18.62 -15.13
N ALA A 53 -4.18 -19.67 -15.76
CA ALA A 53 -5.00 -19.56 -16.97
C ALA A 53 -6.39 -18.97 -16.72
N ASN A 54 -6.90 -19.02 -15.47
CA ASN A 54 -8.20 -18.46 -15.08
C ASN A 54 -9.37 -18.80 -16.03
N GLY A 55 -9.47 -20.08 -16.42
CA GLY A 55 -10.51 -20.56 -17.36
C GLY A 55 -10.11 -20.51 -18.85
N GLY A 56 -8.97 -19.92 -19.18
CA GLY A 56 -8.35 -19.97 -20.50
C GLY A 56 -7.59 -21.28 -20.79
N PRO A 57 -7.00 -21.40 -22.00
CA PRO A 57 -6.20 -22.56 -22.38
C PRO A 57 -4.97 -22.72 -21.49
N VAL A 58 -4.69 -23.96 -21.10
CA VAL A 58 -3.61 -24.30 -20.17
C VAL A 58 -2.40 -24.74 -20.98
N SER A 59 -1.30 -24.00 -20.85
CA SER A 59 -0.04 -24.39 -21.50
C SER A 59 0.47 -25.71 -20.93
N VAL A 60 0.66 -26.70 -21.79
CA VAL A 60 1.22 -28.01 -21.45
C VAL A 60 2.71 -28.12 -21.82
N ALA A 61 3.25 -27.15 -22.55
CA ALA A 61 4.65 -27.13 -22.97
C ALA A 61 5.63 -27.00 -21.78
N ALA A 62 6.86 -27.43 -21.98
CA ALA A 62 7.96 -27.11 -21.07
C ALA A 62 8.17 -25.58 -21.02
N PRO A 63 8.70 -25.02 -19.91
CA PRO A 63 9.09 -23.61 -19.87
C PRO A 63 10.03 -23.31 -21.04
N SER A 64 9.85 -22.17 -21.72
CA SER A 64 10.78 -21.75 -22.75
C SER A 64 12.17 -21.57 -22.15
N GLU A 65 13.17 -22.18 -22.77
CA GLU A 65 14.60 -21.88 -22.52
C GLU A 65 14.96 -20.59 -23.27
N GLU A 66 14.26 -19.51 -22.92
CA GLU A 66 14.56 -18.20 -23.48
C GLU A 66 15.94 -17.77 -23.01
N ASN A 67 16.86 -17.66 -23.97
CA ASN A 67 18.18 -17.10 -23.75
C ASN A 67 18.03 -15.65 -23.28
N VAL A 68 18.73 -15.29 -22.21
CA VAL A 68 18.73 -13.93 -21.66
C VAL A 68 20.13 -13.34 -21.86
N VAL A 69 20.21 -12.19 -22.51
CA VAL A 69 21.45 -11.43 -22.66
C VAL A 69 21.49 -10.31 -21.63
N ILE A 70 22.46 -10.34 -20.71
CA ILE A 70 22.68 -9.31 -19.70
C ILE A 70 24.12 -8.83 -19.83
N ASP A 71 24.29 -7.54 -20.09
CA ASP A 71 25.62 -6.88 -20.18
C ASP A 71 26.57 -7.56 -21.20
N GLY A 72 26.03 -8.02 -22.32
CA GLY A 72 26.79 -8.71 -23.37
C GLY A 72 27.08 -10.19 -23.11
N GLN A 73 26.67 -10.74 -21.95
CA GLN A 73 26.76 -12.17 -21.65
C GLN A 73 25.42 -12.85 -21.94
N ALA A 74 25.45 -13.91 -22.74
CA ALA A 74 24.28 -14.74 -23.03
C ALA A 74 24.18 -15.89 -22.01
N PHE A 75 23.00 -16.05 -21.43
CA PHE A 75 22.68 -17.13 -20.50
C PHE A 75 21.52 -17.96 -21.05
N PRO A 76 21.50 -19.28 -20.80
CA PRO A 76 20.47 -20.18 -21.33
C PRO A 76 19.08 -19.90 -20.75
N ASN A 77 19.02 -19.34 -19.55
CA ASN A 77 17.77 -18.91 -18.91
C ASN A 77 18.08 -17.92 -17.78
N ILE A 78 17.03 -17.28 -17.27
CA ILE A 78 17.15 -16.31 -16.17
C ILE A 78 17.68 -16.94 -14.87
N THR A 79 17.42 -18.23 -14.61
CA THR A 79 17.98 -18.90 -13.42
C THR A 79 19.49 -19.01 -13.53
N ALA A 80 20.02 -19.43 -14.69
CA ALA A 80 21.45 -19.52 -14.94
C ALA A 80 22.12 -18.14 -14.84
N ALA A 81 21.49 -17.11 -15.42
CA ALA A 81 21.94 -15.73 -15.27
C ALA A 81 21.97 -15.27 -13.80
N ALA A 82 20.90 -15.55 -13.04
CA ALA A 82 20.81 -15.18 -11.64
C ALA A 82 21.90 -15.85 -10.79
N THR A 83 22.15 -17.14 -11.02
CA THR A 83 23.22 -17.89 -10.35
C THR A 83 24.60 -17.32 -10.69
N ALA A 84 24.88 -17.07 -11.98
CA ALA A 84 26.16 -16.52 -12.44
C ALA A 84 26.42 -15.12 -11.87
N LEU A 85 25.39 -14.28 -11.79
CA LEU A 85 25.48 -12.91 -11.25
C LEU A 85 25.41 -12.86 -9.72
N GLY A 86 25.12 -13.99 -9.06
CA GLY A 86 24.94 -14.08 -7.61
C GLY A 86 23.77 -13.23 -7.10
N LEU A 87 22.67 -13.18 -7.86
CA LEU A 87 21.44 -12.47 -7.53
C LEU A 87 20.29 -13.47 -7.34
N PRO A 88 19.32 -13.19 -6.46
CA PRO A 88 18.08 -13.97 -6.45
C PRO A 88 17.35 -13.87 -7.79
N ARG A 89 16.85 -15.00 -8.31
CA ARG A 89 16.09 -15.05 -9.59
C ARG A 89 14.99 -13.99 -9.64
N ALA A 90 14.19 -13.87 -8.58
CA ALA A 90 13.09 -12.91 -8.52
C ALA A 90 13.60 -11.45 -8.62
N THR A 91 14.73 -11.13 -7.99
CA THR A 91 15.35 -9.81 -8.09
C THR A 91 15.79 -9.50 -9.52
N LEU A 92 16.41 -10.48 -10.19
CA LEU A 92 16.83 -10.32 -11.57
C LEU A 92 15.62 -10.12 -12.50
N GLN A 93 14.58 -10.94 -12.36
CA GLN A 93 13.33 -10.83 -13.12
C GLN A 93 12.70 -9.44 -12.94
N ASN A 94 12.49 -9.02 -11.69
CA ASN A 94 11.87 -7.71 -11.41
C ASN A 94 12.66 -6.54 -12.00
N ARG A 95 13.99 -6.65 -12.08
CA ARG A 95 14.84 -5.61 -12.72
C ARG A 95 14.64 -5.58 -14.23
N LEU A 96 14.58 -6.74 -14.87
CA LEU A 96 14.31 -6.85 -16.31
C LEU A 96 12.90 -6.35 -16.64
N ASP A 97 11.89 -6.72 -15.85
CA ASP A 97 10.51 -6.27 -16.01
C ASP A 97 10.39 -4.75 -15.80
N ALA A 98 11.23 -4.17 -14.93
CA ALA A 98 11.35 -2.73 -14.74
C ALA A 98 12.17 -2.02 -15.84
N GLY A 99 12.58 -2.74 -16.89
CA GLY A 99 13.32 -2.21 -18.03
C GLY A 99 14.78 -1.84 -17.72
N TRP A 100 15.38 -2.41 -16.68
CA TRP A 100 16.79 -2.16 -16.39
C TRP A 100 17.66 -2.91 -17.42
N SER A 101 18.78 -2.30 -17.81
CA SER A 101 19.75 -2.88 -18.74
C SER A 101 21.20 -2.60 -18.29
N GLY A 102 22.15 -3.29 -18.93
CA GLY A 102 23.59 -3.18 -18.68
C GLY A 102 24.01 -3.56 -17.26
N SER A 103 25.13 -2.99 -16.81
CA SER A 103 25.71 -3.20 -15.47
C SER A 103 24.76 -2.91 -14.30
N LYS A 104 23.72 -2.10 -14.51
CA LYS A 104 22.69 -1.79 -13.50
C LYS A 104 21.87 -3.02 -13.11
N VAL A 105 21.59 -3.92 -14.06
CA VAL A 105 20.82 -5.15 -13.84
C VAL A 105 21.57 -6.13 -12.94
N ALA A 106 22.87 -6.26 -13.20
CA ALA A 106 23.77 -7.15 -12.46
C ALA A 106 24.24 -6.56 -11.12
N SER A 107 23.98 -5.27 -10.87
CA SER A 107 24.48 -4.58 -9.67
C SER A 107 23.95 -5.21 -8.38
N LYS A 108 24.87 -5.57 -7.49
CA LYS A 108 24.55 -6.02 -6.11
C LYS A 108 24.24 -4.86 -5.17
N LYS A 109 24.48 -3.61 -5.59
CA LYS A 109 24.19 -2.44 -4.77
C LYS A 109 22.67 -2.34 -4.57
N SER A 110 22.29 -2.11 -3.31
CA SER A 110 20.92 -1.80 -2.95
C SER A 110 20.57 -0.41 -3.45
N TYR A 111 19.73 -0.32 -4.48
CA TYR A 111 19.05 0.94 -4.85
C TYR A 111 17.80 1.11 -4.00
N GLN A 112 17.89 0.83 -2.70
CA GLN A 112 16.82 1.17 -1.78
C GLN A 112 16.44 2.62 -2.04
N ASN A 113 15.17 2.83 -2.40
CA ASN A 113 14.57 4.15 -2.46
C ASN A 113 14.71 4.74 -1.07
N ARG A 114 15.80 5.48 -0.81
CA ARG A 114 15.88 6.35 0.35
C ARG A 114 14.68 7.28 0.19
N SER A 115 13.76 7.19 1.12
CA SER A 115 12.53 7.98 1.08
C SER A 115 12.90 9.43 0.84
N LYS A 116 12.31 10.03 -0.19
CA LYS A 116 12.44 11.48 -0.41
C LYS A 116 11.99 12.16 0.88
N GLN A 117 12.82 13.08 1.39
CA GLN A 117 12.47 13.84 2.57
C GLN A 117 11.16 14.60 2.31
N ILE A 118 10.31 14.67 3.33
CA ILE A 118 8.99 15.26 3.23
C ILE A 118 8.96 16.46 4.13
N ARG A 119 8.63 17.62 3.56
CA ARG A 119 8.44 18.85 4.31
C ARG A 119 6.97 18.99 4.66
N ILE A 120 6.67 19.20 5.93
CA ILE A 120 5.35 19.59 6.43
C ILE A 120 5.57 20.86 7.26
N GLY A 121 5.02 22.00 6.81
CA GLY A 121 5.30 23.30 7.41
C GLY A 121 6.80 23.65 7.38
N SER A 122 7.37 23.87 8.57
CA SER A 122 8.79 24.17 8.78
C SER A 122 9.67 22.92 9.00
N LYS A 123 9.09 21.73 9.21
CA LYS A 123 9.84 20.51 9.57
C LYS A 123 10.07 19.59 8.37
N LEU A 124 11.28 19.05 8.29
CA LEU A 124 11.68 18.02 7.34
C LEU A 124 11.66 16.65 8.02
N PHE A 125 10.99 15.69 7.39
CA PHE A 125 10.92 14.30 7.83
C PHE A 125 11.70 13.39 6.88
N PRO A 126 12.45 12.41 7.39
CA PRO A 126 13.23 11.51 6.55
C PRO A 126 12.36 10.55 5.75
N SER A 127 11.16 10.24 6.21
CA SER A 127 10.22 9.33 5.56
C SER A 127 8.77 9.61 5.95
N ILE A 128 7.82 9.08 5.17
CA ILE A 128 6.38 9.09 5.51
C ILE A 128 6.18 8.43 6.88
N LYS A 129 6.83 7.29 7.11
CA LYS A 129 6.68 6.53 8.36
C LYS A 129 7.15 7.33 9.57
N ALA A 130 8.30 8.01 9.46
CA ALA A 130 8.81 8.87 10.52
C ALA A 130 7.88 10.06 10.80
N MET A 131 7.35 10.68 9.74
CA MET A 131 6.35 11.74 9.83
C MET A 131 5.10 11.27 10.56
N LEU A 132 4.49 10.17 10.13
CA LEU A 132 3.26 9.63 10.72
C LEU A 132 3.46 9.23 12.19
N SER A 133 4.59 8.58 12.51
CA SER A 133 4.92 8.22 13.90
C SER A 133 5.10 9.44 14.78
N THR A 134 5.72 10.52 14.28
CA THR A 134 5.93 11.76 15.04
C THR A 134 4.61 12.48 15.29
N LEU A 135 3.72 12.48 14.30
CA LEU A 135 2.41 13.13 14.35
C LEU A 135 1.31 12.24 14.94
N SER A 136 1.64 11.02 15.39
CA SER A 136 0.69 10.02 15.88
C SER A 136 -0.47 9.75 14.90
N LEU A 137 -0.17 9.70 13.61
CA LEU A 137 -1.13 9.51 12.52
C LEU A 137 -1.12 8.06 11.99
N HIS A 138 -2.29 7.54 11.64
CA HIS A 138 -2.43 6.15 11.21
C HIS A 138 -2.12 5.95 9.71
N GLU A 139 -1.19 5.04 9.39
CA GLU A 139 -0.65 4.81 8.04
C GLU A 139 -1.71 4.40 7.01
N ARG A 140 -2.65 3.53 7.39
CA ARG A 140 -3.72 3.10 6.48
C ARG A 140 -4.53 4.28 5.95
N ARG A 141 -4.87 5.22 6.83
CA ARG A 141 -5.72 6.36 6.47
C ARG A 141 -4.96 7.38 5.63
N TYR A 142 -3.68 7.58 5.94
CA TYR A 142 -2.79 8.37 5.10
C TYR A 142 -2.75 7.81 3.67
N GLY A 143 -2.61 6.49 3.52
CA GLY A 143 -2.60 5.82 2.22
C GLY A 143 -3.92 5.93 1.44
N GLU A 144 -5.07 5.94 2.13
CA GLU A 144 -6.38 6.20 1.51
C GLU A 144 -6.44 7.61 0.92
N LEU A 145 -6.17 8.64 1.73
CA LEU A 145 -6.21 10.03 1.28
C LEU A 145 -5.13 10.34 0.23
N LYS A 146 -3.99 9.65 0.29
CA LYS A 146 -2.93 9.81 -0.71
C LYS A 146 -3.35 9.29 -2.09
N ARG A 147 -4.19 8.25 -2.15
CA ARG A 147 -4.74 7.71 -3.41
C ARG A 147 -5.73 8.67 -4.07
N ASP A 148 -6.36 9.55 -3.28
CA ASP A 148 -7.20 10.63 -3.79
C ASP A 148 -6.39 11.78 -4.43
N GLY A 149 -5.07 11.63 -4.56
CA GLY A 149 -4.19 12.60 -5.24
C GLY A 149 -3.72 13.76 -4.36
N LEU A 150 -4.10 13.78 -3.08
CA LEU A 150 -3.75 14.86 -2.14
C LEU A 150 -2.22 14.96 -1.90
N SER A 151 -1.72 16.17 -1.67
CA SER A 151 -0.33 16.39 -1.26
C SER A 151 -0.09 15.87 0.17
N PRO A 152 1.14 15.47 0.55
CA PRO A 152 1.42 15.00 1.91
C PRO A 152 0.95 15.99 3.00
N GLN A 153 1.08 17.30 2.73
CA GLN A 153 0.62 18.35 3.63
C GLN A 153 -0.90 18.36 3.78
N GLN A 154 -1.64 18.34 2.66
CA GLN A 154 -3.10 18.31 2.68
C GLN A 154 -3.66 17.04 3.33
N VAL A 155 -2.99 15.90 3.15
CA VAL A 155 -3.38 14.65 3.82
C VAL A 155 -3.21 14.78 5.33
N VAL A 156 -2.07 15.27 5.80
CA VAL A 156 -1.80 15.47 7.24
C VAL A 156 -2.82 16.44 7.83
N GLU A 157 -3.07 17.57 7.18
CA GLU A 157 -4.07 18.56 7.57
C GLU A 157 -5.46 17.92 7.73
N LYS A 158 -5.93 17.21 6.70
CA LYS A 158 -7.23 16.53 6.71
C LYS A 158 -7.33 15.42 7.77
N MET A 159 -6.22 14.75 8.07
CA MET A 159 -6.16 13.72 9.13
C MET A 159 -6.17 14.34 10.53
N MET A 160 -5.49 15.47 10.74
CA MET A 160 -5.43 16.15 12.03
C MET A 160 -6.74 16.86 12.36
N VAL A 161 -7.40 17.47 11.37
CA VAL A 161 -8.75 18.02 11.51
C VAL A 161 -9.76 16.92 11.92
N ARG A 162 -9.58 15.69 11.42
CA ARG A 162 -10.48 14.55 11.68
C ARG A 162 -10.11 13.72 12.92
N GLN A 163 -8.95 13.89 13.55
CA GLN A 163 -8.70 13.25 14.86
C GLN A 163 -9.71 13.70 15.95
N GLY A 164 -10.59 14.64 15.64
CA GLY A 164 -11.92 14.78 16.26
C GLY A 164 -12.92 13.65 15.95
N VAL A 165 -12.58 12.39 16.23
CA VAL A 165 -13.59 11.33 16.45
C VAL A 165 -13.89 11.30 17.95
N THR A 166 -14.87 12.14 18.32
CA THR A 166 -15.57 12.32 19.61
C THR A 166 -15.15 11.44 20.80
N PRO A 167 -14.68 12.08 21.87
CA PRO A 167 -15.51 12.23 23.07
C PRO A 167 -16.02 13.68 23.21
N ARG A 168 -17.08 13.89 24.00
CA ARG A 168 -17.49 15.22 24.47
C ARG A 168 -16.34 15.84 25.26
N TYR A 169 -15.44 16.56 24.60
CA TYR A 169 -14.45 17.42 25.25
C TYR A 169 -14.88 18.85 25.04
N HIS A 170 -15.51 19.40 26.08
CA HIS A 170 -15.62 20.85 26.21
C HIS A 170 -14.24 21.37 26.56
N VAL A 171 -13.63 22.14 25.67
CA VAL A 171 -12.40 22.87 25.97
C VAL A 171 -12.82 24.20 26.58
N GLU A 172 -12.35 24.49 27.78
CA GLU A 172 -12.57 25.80 28.40
C GLU A 172 -11.39 26.72 28.09
N VAL A 173 -11.64 27.77 27.31
CA VAL A 173 -10.66 28.82 27.02
C VAL A 173 -11.26 30.15 27.47
N ALA A 174 -10.53 30.88 28.32
CA ALA A 174 -10.96 32.18 28.85
C ALA A 174 -12.40 32.17 29.43
N GLY A 175 -12.75 31.14 30.19
CA GLY A 175 -14.06 30.98 30.83
C GLY A 175 -15.21 30.60 29.89
N ARG A 176 -14.92 30.20 28.65
CA ARG A 176 -15.91 29.77 27.64
C ARG A 176 -15.66 28.34 27.20
N HIS A 177 -16.73 27.57 27.02
CA HIS A 177 -16.67 26.19 26.56
C HIS A 177 -16.82 26.09 25.04
N PHE A 178 -15.91 25.38 24.41
CA PHE A 178 -15.90 25.09 22.97
C PHE A 178 -15.93 23.59 22.74
N ALA A 179 -16.48 23.13 21.61
CA ALA A 179 -16.52 21.70 21.28
C ALA A 179 -15.15 21.15 20.87
N ASN A 180 -14.22 22.01 20.44
CA ASN A 180 -12.83 21.68 20.14
C ASN A 180 -11.95 22.95 20.05
N ILE A 181 -10.64 22.78 19.95
CA ILE A 181 -9.68 23.88 19.79
C ILE A 181 -9.92 24.67 18.50
N GLY A 182 -10.30 24.00 17.40
CA GLY A 182 -10.57 24.67 16.13
C GLY A 182 -11.69 25.72 16.25
N GLU A 183 -12.79 25.35 16.90
CA GLU A 183 -13.89 26.27 17.21
C GLU A 183 -13.44 27.44 18.10
N ALA A 184 -12.56 27.17 19.08
CA ALA A 184 -11.98 28.24 19.89
C ALA A 184 -11.12 29.18 19.04
N LEU A 185 -10.27 28.65 18.16
CA LEU A 185 -9.41 29.46 17.27
C LEU A 185 -10.24 30.33 16.33
N ASP A 186 -11.28 29.77 15.71
CA ASP A 186 -12.19 30.52 14.84
C ASP A 186 -12.92 31.63 15.62
N TYR A 187 -13.36 31.34 16.85
CA TYR A 187 -14.03 32.31 17.70
C TYR A 187 -13.12 33.48 18.11
N PHE A 188 -11.87 33.18 18.50
CA PHE A 188 -10.90 34.21 18.88
C PHE A 188 -10.20 34.87 17.68
N GLY A 189 -10.50 34.43 16.45
CA GLY A 189 -9.86 34.94 15.24
C GLY A 189 -8.37 34.59 15.13
N ILE A 190 -7.94 33.54 15.85
CA ILE A 190 -6.54 33.12 15.88
C ILE A 190 -6.29 32.21 14.69
N SER A 191 -5.35 32.60 13.83
CA SER A 191 -4.90 31.73 12.75
C SER A 191 -4.35 30.42 13.31
N PHE A 192 -4.77 29.29 12.73
CA PHE A 192 -4.26 27.97 13.07
C PHE A 192 -2.73 27.90 13.01
N LEU A 193 -2.10 28.64 12.09
CA LEU A 193 -0.64 28.69 11.96
C LEU A 193 0.02 29.33 13.19
N THR A 194 -0.55 30.42 13.69
CA THR A 194 -0.08 31.09 14.92
C THR A 194 -0.20 30.15 16.12
N TYR A 195 -1.33 29.47 16.26
CA TYR A 195 -1.54 28.45 17.30
C TYR A 195 -0.55 27.29 17.17
N PHE A 196 -0.33 26.79 15.95
CA PHE A 196 0.56 25.66 15.69
C PHE A 196 2.01 25.99 16.05
N ASP A 197 2.50 27.16 15.65
CA ASP A 197 3.87 27.61 15.95
C ASP A 197 4.09 27.74 17.46
N GLU A 198 3.12 28.29 18.20
CA GLU A 198 3.19 28.37 19.66
C GLU A 198 3.06 26.99 20.34
N LYS A 199 2.20 26.10 19.83
CA LYS A 199 2.07 24.73 20.33
C LYS A 199 3.36 23.93 20.16
N MET A 200 4.12 24.21 19.09
CA MET A 200 5.41 23.57 18.81
C MET A 200 6.53 24.01 19.78
N LYS A 201 6.36 25.14 20.47
CA LYS A 201 7.25 25.55 21.58
C LYS A 201 6.94 24.81 22.90
N GLY A 202 5.82 24.10 22.95
CA GLY A 202 5.40 23.28 24.09
C GLY A 202 4.21 23.85 24.87
N GLY A 203 3.67 23.02 25.78
CA GLY A 203 2.50 23.31 26.62
C GLY A 203 1.23 22.63 26.14
N GLU A 204 0.22 22.54 27.01
CA GLU A 204 -1.08 21.93 26.69
C GLU A 204 -1.87 22.80 25.69
N PRO A 205 -2.70 22.21 24.81
CA PRO A 205 -3.39 22.94 23.76
C PRO A 205 -4.18 24.16 24.23
N VAL A 206 -4.82 24.07 25.40
CA VAL A 206 -5.66 25.11 25.99
C VAL A 206 -4.80 26.30 26.44
N ASP A 207 -3.71 26.01 27.15
CA ASP A 207 -2.78 27.02 27.67
C ASP A 207 -2.09 27.80 26.55
N VAL A 208 -1.89 27.16 25.39
CA VAL A 208 -1.35 27.83 24.19
C VAL A 208 -2.34 28.88 23.68
N VAL A 209 -3.63 28.52 23.58
CA VAL A 209 -4.66 29.46 23.13
C VAL A 209 -4.80 30.61 24.13
N SER A 210 -4.85 30.33 25.43
CA SER A 210 -4.92 31.37 26.47
C SER A 210 -3.73 32.33 26.40
N ARG A 211 -2.50 31.82 26.24
CA ARG A 211 -1.30 32.66 26.08
C ARG A 211 -1.35 33.58 24.86
N ILE A 212 -1.88 33.08 23.74
CA ILE A 212 -2.02 33.88 22.51
C ILE A 212 -3.03 35.01 22.74
N ILE A 213 -4.17 34.71 23.38
CA ILE A 213 -5.19 35.70 23.73
C ILE A 213 -4.59 36.77 24.66
N ASP A 214 -3.93 36.34 25.74
CA ASP A 214 -3.33 37.26 26.73
C ASP A 214 -2.29 38.19 26.10
N ALA A 215 -1.48 37.67 25.17
CA ALA A 215 -0.51 38.45 24.41
C ALA A 215 -1.18 39.50 23.51
N GLU A 216 -2.27 39.17 22.82
CA GLU A 216 -3.01 40.12 21.98
C GLU A 216 -3.73 41.20 22.79
N THR A 217 -4.28 40.88 23.97
CA THR A 217 -4.88 41.87 24.87
C THR A 217 -3.87 42.87 25.42
N THR A 218 -2.67 42.39 25.80
CA THR A 218 -1.60 43.25 26.32
C THR A 218 -1.14 44.28 25.29
N TYR A 219 -1.14 43.93 24.00
CA TYR A 219 -0.80 44.85 22.91
C TYR A 219 -1.88 45.90 22.63
N ARG A 220 -3.16 45.61 22.93
CA ARG A 220 -4.27 46.56 22.72
C ARG A 220 -4.45 47.55 23.87
N GLU A 221 -4.06 47.20 25.09
CA GLU A 221 -4.13 48.09 26.26
C GLU A 221 -2.93 49.04 26.36
N ALA A 222 -1.81 48.70 25.70
CA ALA A 222 -0.60 49.52 25.66
C ALA A 222 -0.52 50.49 24.46
N ALA A 223 -1.56 50.54 23.61
CA ALA A 223 -1.68 51.39 22.42
C ALA A 223 -2.78 52.45 22.61
#